data_AF-F1YY14-F1
#
_entry.id   AF-F1YY14-F1
#
_cell.length_a   1.000
_cell.length_b   1.000
_cell.length_c   1.000
_cell.angle_alpha   90.00
_cell.angle_beta   90.00
_cell.angle_gamma   90.00
#
_symmetry.space_group_name_H-M   'P 1'
#
loop_
_entity.id
_entity.type
_entity.pdbx_description
1 polymer ?
#
loop_
_entity_poly.entity_id
_entity_poly.type
_entity_poly.pdbx_seq_one_letter_code
_entity_poly.pdbx_strand_id
1 'polypeptide(L)'
;MKKRNYWRLTAIIIILFISRFKFSKETTVLMTKAVFSREFFSSFFGAAVAACITLYVFFKQSKQAENIMKTQIETQENQLNQQLESSNIQFKDQQEMAKLQFQTQIEVQTEQFNKQQIFEFKKIEIEYYLEKVQEVNNLLLRVKEITENGFKPLTIRMTELQTDLRSNQNKELFHLYFKKNLPQIEALYLEYYKFSIEIHEISNKLIVFSELFDTGLSKHILDFVRGEFGLEFYETNLVEIWWENNIQNSYKKYSEHKSENFDNIVPTLKIYEKVLNLDQRVIPFEIKNKHSELKELTYKNIT
;
A
#
# COMPACT_ATOMS: atom_id res chain seq x y z
N MET A 1 30.88 98.23 -18.10
CA MET A 1 31.14 97.76 -16.72
C MET A 1 32.19 98.65 -16.07
N LYS A 2 31.81 99.41 -15.02
CA LYS A 2 32.73 100.29 -14.29
C LYS A 2 33.83 99.44 -13.65
N LYS A 3 35.09 99.59 -14.09
CA LYS A 3 36.28 99.00 -13.46
C LYS A 3 36.32 99.49 -12.01
N ARG A 4 35.78 98.70 -11.06
CA ARG A 4 35.92 98.95 -9.63
C ARG A 4 37.42 98.89 -9.35
N ASN A 5 38.00 100.03 -8.99
CA ASN A 5 39.41 100.16 -8.65
C ASN A 5 39.68 99.37 -7.36
N TYR A 6 40.07 98.11 -7.51
CA TYR A 6 40.51 97.23 -6.40
C TYR A 6 41.62 97.89 -5.56
N TRP A 7 42.43 98.74 -6.18
CA TRP A 7 43.45 99.59 -5.52
C TRP A 7 42.90 100.53 -4.44
N ARG A 8 41.67 101.04 -4.59
CA ARG A 8 41.03 101.85 -3.53
C ARG A 8 40.60 100.97 -2.36
N LEU A 9 40.17 99.74 -2.62
CA LEU A 9 39.66 98.84 -1.58
C LEU A 9 40.80 98.25 -0.72
N THR A 10 41.91 97.87 -1.34
CA THR A 10 43.12 97.44 -0.63
C THR A 10 43.75 98.58 0.17
N ALA A 11 43.79 99.80 -0.38
CA ALA A 11 44.25 100.98 0.35
C ALA A 11 43.38 101.26 1.59
N ILE A 12 42.06 101.11 1.49
CA ILE A 12 41.13 101.29 2.64
C ILE A 12 41.39 100.25 3.75
N ILE A 13 41.60 98.98 3.40
CA ILE A 13 41.89 97.92 4.39
C ILE A 13 43.24 98.17 5.09
N ILE A 14 44.25 98.62 4.35
CA ILE A 14 45.58 98.95 4.88
C ILE A 14 45.52 100.20 5.78
N ILE A 15 44.79 101.25 5.38
CA ILE A 15 44.59 102.46 6.18
C ILE A 15 43.83 102.14 7.48
N LEU A 16 42.83 101.25 7.44
CA LEU A 16 42.10 100.78 8.63
C LEU A 16 42.99 99.94 9.56
N PHE A 17 43.96 99.19 9.05
CA PHE A 17 44.92 98.45 9.86
C PHE A 17 45.93 99.39 10.54
N ILE A 18 46.39 100.42 9.84
CA ILE A 18 47.34 101.41 10.38
C ILE A 18 46.67 102.31 11.43
N SER A 19 45.38 102.67 11.27
CA SER A 19 44.69 103.57 12.21
C SER A 19 44.36 102.94 13.56
N ARG A 20 44.29 101.60 13.64
CA ARG A 20 43.92 100.90 14.88
C ARG A 20 45.10 100.64 15.83
N PHE A 21 46.33 100.76 15.34
CA PHE A 21 47.54 100.62 16.16
C PHE A 21 48.25 101.98 16.24
N LYS A 22 48.42 102.53 17.46
CA LYS A 22 49.13 103.80 17.69
C LYS A 22 50.64 103.62 17.46
N PHE A 23 51.05 103.53 16.21
CA PHE A 23 52.46 103.53 15.82
C PHE A 23 53.02 104.96 15.85
N SER A 24 54.31 105.12 16.18
CA SER A 24 54.97 106.42 16.09
C SER A 24 54.98 106.90 14.64
N LYS A 25 55.16 108.22 14.44
CA LYS A 25 55.20 108.82 13.09
C LYS A 25 56.26 108.13 12.20
N GLU A 26 57.38 107.71 12.79
CA GLU A 26 58.47 107.00 12.11
C GLU A 26 58.10 105.56 11.74
N THR A 27 57.43 104.81 12.63
CA THR A 27 56.98 103.44 12.33
C THR A 27 55.86 103.42 11.28
N THR A 28 55.02 104.44 11.26
CA THR A 28 53.95 104.59 10.26
C THR A 28 54.52 104.83 8.86
N VAL A 29 55.57 105.67 8.75
CA VAL A 29 56.29 105.93 7.49
C VAL A 29 57.07 104.69 7.01
N LEU A 30 57.69 103.95 7.93
CA LEU A 30 58.36 102.68 7.62
C LEU A 30 57.37 101.60 7.17
N MET A 31 56.22 101.44 7.84
CA MET A 31 55.16 100.52 7.41
C MET A 31 54.55 100.92 6.08
N THR A 32 54.27 102.21 5.84
CA THR A 32 53.78 102.63 4.52
C THR A 32 54.82 102.43 3.42
N LYS A 33 56.11 102.69 3.67
CA LYS A 33 57.18 102.34 2.72
C LYS A 33 57.30 100.83 2.50
N ALA A 34 57.14 100.01 3.54
CA ALA A 34 57.17 98.56 3.42
C ALA A 34 55.95 98.02 2.66
N VAL A 35 54.75 98.56 2.90
CA VAL A 35 53.51 98.15 2.20
C VAL A 35 53.46 98.67 0.76
N PHE A 36 54.05 99.84 0.48
CA PHE A 36 54.25 100.35 -0.88
C PHE A 36 55.60 99.90 -1.49
N SER A 37 56.33 99.00 -0.83
CA SER A 37 57.56 98.46 -1.39
C SER A 37 57.23 97.51 -2.53
N ARG A 38 58.13 97.48 -3.51
CA ARG A 38 58.05 96.54 -4.63
C ARG A 38 58.09 95.09 -4.12
N GLU A 39 58.78 94.85 -3.01
CA GLU A 39 58.93 93.56 -2.35
C GLU A 39 57.60 93.07 -1.76
N PHE A 40 56.85 93.90 -1.04
CA PHE A 40 55.54 93.53 -0.48
C PHE A 40 54.52 93.20 -1.57
N PHE A 41 54.44 94.01 -2.63
CA PHE A 41 53.58 93.68 -3.77
C PHE A 41 54.00 92.41 -4.49
N SER A 42 55.31 92.14 -4.62
CA SER A 42 55.80 90.88 -5.20
C SER A 42 55.45 89.66 -4.35
N SER A 43 55.55 89.77 -3.01
CA SER A 43 55.20 88.71 -2.07
C SER A 43 53.69 88.47 -2.00
N PHE A 44 52.88 89.54 -2.03
CA PHE A 44 51.43 89.42 -2.09
C PHE A 44 50.95 88.83 -3.42
N PHE A 45 51.58 89.23 -4.53
CA PHE A 45 51.29 88.63 -5.84
C PHE A 45 51.73 87.16 -5.88
N GLY A 46 52.88 86.83 -5.31
CA GLY A 46 53.35 85.45 -5.14
C GLY A 46 52.39 84.61 -4.29
N ALA A 47 51.89 85.14 -3.18
CA ALA A 47 50.90 84.48 -2.34
C ALA A 47 49.54 84.31 -3.04
N ALA A 48 49.11 85.31 -3.82
CA ALA A 48 47.87 85.23 -4.61
C ALA A 48 47.97 84.20 -5.74
N VAL A 49 49.10 84.15 -6.44
CA VAL A 49 49.38 83.13 -7.46
C VAL A 49 49.46 81.75 -6.83
N ALA A 50 50.14 81.61 -5.69
CA ALA A 50 50.20 80.36 -4.94
C ALA A 50 48.79 79.90 -4.53
N ALA A 51 47.95 80.79 -3.99
CA ALA A 51 46.56 80.49 -3.61
C ALA A 51 45.69 80.05 -4.82
N CYS A 52 45.86 80.69 -5.98
CA CYS A 52 45.19 80.28 -7.21
C CYS A 52 45.65 78.90 -7.70
N ILE A 53 46.96 78.59 -7.59
CA ILE A 53 47.51 77.29 -7.95
C ILE A 53 47.01 76.20 -6.99
N THR A 54 47.00 76.44 -5.67
CA THR A 54 46.44 75.47 -4.72
C THR A 54 44.96 75.25 -4.95
N LEU A 55 44.16 76.30 -5.17
CA LEU A 55 42.75 76.16 -5.51
C LEU A 55 42.54 75.34 -6.80
N TYR A 56 43.37 75.55 -7.82
CA TYR A 56 43.33 74.78 -9.06
C TYR A 56 43.69 73.31 -8.82
N VAL A 57 44.73 73.02 -8.03
CA VAL A 57 45.14 71.65 -7.67
C VAL A 57 44.06 70.96 -6.84
N PHE A 58 43.48 71.63 -5.84
CA PHE A 58 42.37 71.11 -5.05
C PHE A 58 41.13 70.84 -5.90
N PHE A 59 40.78 71.75 -6.81
CA PHE A 59 39.69 71.55 -7.75
C PHE A 59 39.94 70.34 -8.67
N LYS A 60 41.17 70.18 -9.19
CA LYS A 60 41.55 69.05 -10.03
C LYS A 60 41.50 67.73 -9.25
N GLN A 61 42.02 67.69 -8.01
CA GLN A 61 41.98 66.52 -7.14
C GLN A 61 40.55 66.16 -6.73
N SER A 62 39.72 67.16 -6.39
CA SER A 62 38.30 66.97 -6.08
C SER A 62 37.54 66.34 -7.24
N LYS A 63 37.77 66.84 -8.46
CA LYS A 63 37.13 66.30 -9.68
C LYS A 63 37.60 64.88 -10.00
N GLN A 64 38.86 64.56 -9.68
CA GLN A 64 39.41 63.22 -9.85
C GLN A 64 38.85 62.24 -8.80
N ALA A 65 38.67 62.69 -7.55
CA ALA A 65 38.03 61.91 -6.48
C ALA A 65 36.55 61.64 -6.78
N GLU A 66 35.81 62.62 -7.30
CA GLU A 66 34.41 62.45 -7.74
C GLU A 66 34.28 61.39 -8.84
N ASN A 67 35.18 61.42 -9.84
CA ASN A 67 35.21 60.41 -10.89
C ASN A 67 35.51 59.00 -10.34
N ILE A 68 36.49 58.87 -9.44
CA ILE A 68 36.82 57.59 -8.81
C ILE A 68 35.65 57.05 -7.98
N MET A 69 35.01 57.92 -7.19
CA MET A 69 33.85 57.55 -6.39
C MET A 69 32.68 57.10 -7.27
N LYS A 70 32.44 57.78 -8.41
CA LYS A 70 31.43 57.36 -9.37
C LYS A 70 31.72 55.98 -9.96
N THR A 71 32.97 55.72 -10.37
CA THR A 71 33.36 54.40 -10.89
C THR A 71 33.24 53.30 -9.82
N GLN A 72 33.55 53.60 -8.55
CA GLN A 72 33.36 52.67 -7.44
C GLN A 72 31.87 52.34 -7.21
N ILE A 73 30.99 53.33 -7.27
CA ILE A 73 29.54 53.13 -7.16
C ILE A 73 29.04 52.25 -8.31
N GLU A 74 29.40 52.56 -9.56
CA GLU A 74 29.01 51.76 -10.73
C GLU A 74 29.52 50.31 -10.62
N THR A 75 30.73 50.11 -10.09
CA THR A 75 31.28 48.77 -9.88
C THR A 75 30.54 48.00 -8.78
N GLN A 76 30.19 48.67 -7.67
CA GLN A 76 29.41 48.07 -6.59
C GLN A 76 27.99 47.71 -7.02
N GLU A 77 27.32 48.57 -7.78
CA GLU A 77 25.99 48.28 -8.34
C GLU A 77 26.02 47.05 -9.26
N ASN A 78 27.04 46.95 -10.13
CA ASN A 78 27.20 45.79 -11.01
C ASN A 78 27.46 44.49 -10.23
N GLN A 79 28.30 44.53 -9.18
CA GLN A 79 28.54 43.38 -8.32
C GLN A 79 27.28 42.96 -7.55
N LEU A 80 26.51 43.92 -7.06
CA LEU A 80 25.26 43.67 -6.34
C LEU A 80 24.22 43.03 -7.28
N ASN A 81 24.10 43.54 -8.51
CA ASN A 81 23.18 43.00 -9.50
C ASN A 81 23.56 41.56 -9.89
N GLN A 82 24.85 41.27 -10.08
CA GLN A 82 25.34 39.91 -10.34
C GLN A 82 25.07 38.97 -9.16
N GLN A 83 25.29 39.41 -7.92
CA GLN A 83 24.96 38.63 -6.73
C GLN A 83 23.46 38.36 -6.63
N LEU A 84 22.63 39.38 -6.90
CA LEU A 84 21.18 39.25 -6.87
C LEU A 84 20.68 38.27 -7.95
N GLU A 85 21.23 38.32 -9.15
CA GLU A 85 20.92 37.39 -10.23
C GLU A 85 21.33 35.96 -9.87
N SER A 86 22.56 35.76 -9.36
CA SER A 86 23.04 34.44 -8.93
C SER A 86 22.20 33.86 -7.78
N SER A 87 21.81 34.69 -6.81
CA SER A 87 20.93 34.31 -5.71
C SER A 87 19.54 33.92 -6.21
N ASN A 88 18.96 34.68 -7.13
CA ASN A 88 17.66 34.36 -7.74
C ASN A 88 17.68 33.04 -8.51
N ILE A 89 18.77 32.75 -9.24
CA ILE A 89 18.97 31.47 -9.92
C ILE A 89 19.06 30.36 -8.88
N GLN A 90 19.89 30.52 -7.85
CA GLN A 90 20.05 29.52 -6.79
C GLN A 90 18.74 29.24 -6.03
N PHE A 91 17.94 30.27 -5.75
CA PHE A 91 16.62 30.13 -5.13
C PHE A 91 15.63 29.38 -6.04
N LYS A 92 15.64 29.65 -7.36
CA LYS A 92 14.82 28.91 -8.32
C LYS A 92 15.23 27.45 -8.40
N ASP A 93 16.53 27.17 -8.51
CA ASP A 93 17.06 25.81 -8.55
C ASP A 93 16.69 25.03 -7.27
N GLN A 94 16.79 25.68 -6.11
CA GLN A 94 16.35 25.09 -4.84
C GLN A 94 14.84 24.81 -4.82
N GLN A 95 14.01 25.73 -5.32
CA GLN A 95 12.55 25.50 -5.39
C GLN A 95 12.19 24.35 -6.33
N GLU A 96 12.84 24.27 -7.50
CA GLU A 96 12.61 23.18 -8.45
C GLU A 96 13.05 21.83 -7.87
N MET A 97 14.22 21.77 -7.23
CA MET A 97 14.70 20.57 -6.56
C MET A 97 13.78 20.14 -5.41
N ALA A 98 13.30 21.06 -4.58
CA ALA A 98 12.37 20.73 -3.50
C ALA A 98 11.04 20.19 -4.06
N LYS A 99 10.55 20.78 -5.14
CA LYS A 99 9.33 20.31 -5.82
C LYS A 99 9.51 18.90 -6.37
N LEU A 100 10.64 18.63 -7.02
CA LEU A 100 10.96 17.30 -7.54
C LEU A 100 11.03 16.26 -6.42
N GLN A 101 11.75 16.56 -5.34
CA GLN A 101 11.86 15.69 -4.17
C GLN A 101 10.50 15.39 -3.55
N PHE A 102 9.64 16.40 -3.43
CA PHE A 102 8.29 16.24 -2.90
C PHE A 102 7.41 15.37 -3.81
N GLN A 103 7.49 15.55 -5.13
CA GLN A 103 6.78 14.70 -6.09
C GLN A 103 7.24 13.25 -6.00
N THR A 104 8.55 13.00 -5.96
CA THR A 104 9.10 11.65 -5.80
C THR A 104 8.65 11.01 -4.47
N GLN A 105 8.61 11.77 -3.38
CA GLN A 105 8.10 11.25 -2.09
C GLN A 105 6.62 10.86 -2.17
N ILE A 106 5.78 11.67 -2.82
CA ILE A 106 4.36 11.32 -3.01
C ILE A 106 4.22 10.06 -3.85
N GLU A 107 4.98 9.93 -4.94
CA GLU A 107 4.93 8.75 -5.81
C GLU A 107 5.31 7.48 -5.06
N VAL A 108 6.42 7.52 -4.30
CA VAL A 108 6.87 6.38 -3.48
C VAL A 108 5.85 6.02 -2.40
N GLN A 109 5.28 7.01 -1.69
CA GLN A 109 4.24 6.76 -0.70
C GLN A 109 2.97 6.17 -1.33
N THR A 110 2.58 6.66 -2.50
CA THR A 110 1.42 6.14 -3.24
C THR A 110 1.64 4.70 -3.66
N GLU A 111 2.83 4.38 -4.18
CA GLU A 111 3.19 3.01 -4.56
C GLU A 111 3.21 2.08 -3.35
N GLN A 112 3.78 2.51 -2.22
CA GLN A 112 3.79 1.75 -0.97
C GLN A 112 2.38 1.50 -0.44
N PHE A 113 1.53 2.53 -0.44
CA PHE A 113 0.14 2.41 -0.02
C PHE A 113 -0.64 1.42 -0.90
N ASN A 114 -0.47 1.49 -2.23
CA ASN A 114 -1.10 0.55 -3.16
C ASN A 114 -0.61 -0.88 -2.94
N LYS A 115 0.70 -1.10 -2.74
CA LYS A 115 1.26 -2.41 -2.41
C LYS A 115 0.68 -2.96 -1.10
N GLN A 116 0.57 -2.11 -0.07
CA GLN A 116 -0.01 -2.49 1.21
C GLN A 116 -1.50 -2.85 1.08
N GLN A 117 -2.29 -2.11 0.30
CA GLN A 117 -3.68 -2.47 0.06
C GLN A 117 -3.81 -3.82 -0.65
N ILE A 118 -3.03 -4.05 -1.71
CA ILE A 118 -3.03 -5.32 -2.44
C ILE A 118 -2.68 -6.48 -1.50
N PHE A 119 -1.71 -6.29 -0.61
CA PHE A 119 -1.36 -7.27 0.40
C PHE A 119 -2.52 -7.60 1.34
N GLU A 120 -3.15 -6.59 1.94
CA GLU A 120 -4.28 -6.79 2.86
C GLU A 120 -5.46 -7.49 2.16
N PHE A 121 -5.78 -7.10 0.92
CA PHE A 121 -6.81 -7.80 0.14
C PHE A 121 -6.46 -9.27 -0.11
N LYS A 122 -5.22 -9.55 -0.52
CA LYS A 122 -4.78 -10.93 -0.79
C LYS A 122 -4.73 -11.78 0.48
N LYS A 123 -4.37 -11.17 1.62
CA LYS A 123 -4.42 -11.81 2.93
C LYS A 123 -5.85 -12.22 3.29
N ILE A 124 -6.81 -11.30 3.18
CA ILE A 124 -8.24 -11.59 3.45
C ILE A 124 -8.74 -12.71 2.52
N GLU A 125 -8.38 -12.67 1.24
CA GLU A 125 -8.73 -13.71 0.26
C GLU A 125 -8.20 -15.09 0.67
N ILE A 126 -6.92 -15.17 1.07
CA ILE A 126 -6.29 -16.42 1.52
C ILE A 126 -6.89 -16.93 2.83
N GLU A 127 -7.15 -16.03 3.79
CA GLU A 127 -7.79 -16.39 5.07
C GLU A 127 -9.20 -16.96 4.84
N TYR A 128 -9.99 -16.31 4.00
CA TYR A 128 -11.31 -16.79 3.59
C TYR A 128 -11.23 -18.15 2.87
N TYR A 129 -10.28 -18.32 1.95
CA TYR A 129 -10.04 -19.60 1.28
C TYR A 129 -9.77 -20.71 2.30
N LEU A 130 -8.86 -20.47 3.26
CA LEU A 130 -8.51 -21.46 4.29
C LEU A 130 -9.67 -21.82 5.21
N GLU A 131 -10.51 -20.84 5.57
CA GLU A 131 -11.76 -21.08 6.31
C GLU A 131 -12.68 -22.05 5.54
N LYS A 132 -12.85 -21.82 4.24
CA LYS A 132 -13.68 -22.71 3.39
C LYS A 132 -13.07 -24.09 3.19
N VAL A 133 -11.75 -24.21 3.11
CA VAL A 133 -11.08 -25.52 3.11
C VAL A 133 -11.36 -26.28 4.42
N GLN A 134 -11.37 -25.59 5.56
CA GLN A 134 -11.70 -26.21 6.85
C GLN A 134 -13.17 -26.66 6.90
N GLU A 135 -14.09 -25.87 6.35
CA GLU A 135 -15.50 -26.26 6.22
C GLU A 135 -15.67 -27.51 5.35
N VAL A 136 -14.97 -27.59 4.20
CA VAL A 136 -14.92 -28.81 3.39
C VAL A 136 -14.41 -29.99 4.20
N ASN A 137 -13.33 -29.81 4.98
CA ASN A 137 -12.79 -30.91 5.78
C ASN A 137 -13.79 -31.42 6.82
N ASN A 138 -14.51 -30.51 7.49
CA ASN A 138 -15.58 -30.87 8.42
C ASN A 138 -16.70 -31.66 7.74
N LEU A 139 -17.09 -31.27 6.51
CA LEU A 139 -18.06 -32.01 5.72
C LEU A 139 -17.55 -33.42 5.35
N LEU A 140 -16.28 -33.56 4.98
CA LEU A 140 -15.66 -34.87 4.68
C LEU A 140 -15.64 -35.79 5.90
N LEU A 141 -15.27 -35.24 7.06
CA LEU A 141 -15.34 -35.97 8.33
C LEU A 141 -16.76 -36.43 8.64
N ARG A 142 -17.76 -35.59 8.35
CA ARG A 142 -19.16 -35.95 8.53
C ARG A 142 -19.59 -37.06 7.57
N VAL A 143 -19.18 -37.02 6.29
CA VAL A 143 -19.43 -38.12 5.35
C VAL A 143 -18.83 -39.42 5.88
N LYS A 144 -17.59 -39.39 6.37
CA LYS A 144 -16.94 -40.56 6.95
C LYS A 144 -17.73 -41.12 8.13
N GLU A 145 -18.16 -40.26 9.05
CA GLU A 145 -18.95 -40.66 10.21
C GLU A 145 -20.30 -41.29 9.81
N ILE A 146 -21.04 -40.66 8.90
CA ILE A 146 -22.32 -41.18 8.38
C ILE A 146 -22.11 -42.53 7.70
N THR A 147 -21.02 -42.69 6.96
CA THR A 147 -20.70 -43.91 6.22
C THR A 147 -20.32 -45.05 7.17
N GLU A 148 -19.42 -44.80 8.13
CA GLU A 148 -18.92 -45.82 9.06
C GLU A 148 -19.91 -46.16 10.19
N ASN A 149 -20.54 -45.14 10.79
CA ASN A 149 -21.37 -45.29 11.98
C ASN A 149 -22.88 -45.22 11.69
N GLY A 150 -23.27 -44.76 10.50
CA GLY A 150 -24.67 -44.69 10.06
C GLY A 150 -25.03 -45.82 9.09
N PHE A 151 -24.71 -45.63 7.81
CA PHE A 151 -25.15 -46.54 6.74
C PHE A 151 -24.66 -47.97 6.92
N LYS A 152 -23.38 -48.18 7.25
CA LYS A 152 -22.80 -49.52 7.40
C LYS A 152 -23.53 -50.37 8.45
N PRO A 153 -23.65 -49.95 9.73
CA PRO A 153 -24.36 -50.74 10.73
C PRO A 153 -25.86 -50.88 10.45
N LEU A 154 -26.52 -49.84 9.90
CA LEU A 154 -27.92 -49.93 9.49
C LEU A 154 -28.13 -51.01 8.42
N THR A 155 -27.26 -51.03 7.43
CA THR A 155 -27.33 -51.97 6.31
C THR A 155 -27.13 -53.40 6.81
N ILE A 156 -26.16 -53.62 7.70
CA ILE A 156 -25.94 -54.94 8.34
C ILE A 156 -27.22 -55.42 9.05
N ARG A 157 -27.81 -54.58 9.92
CA ARG A 157 -29.03 -54.92 10.66
C ARG A 157 -30.21 -55.23 9.75
N MET A 158 -30.36 -54.46 8.67
CA MET A 158 -31.42 -54.68 7.70
C MET A 158 -31.22 -56.01 6.96
N THR A 159 -29.99 -56.33 6.53
CA THR A 159 -29.65 -57.60 5.89
C THR A 159 -29.91 -58.80 6.79
N GLU A 160 -29.55 -58.72 8.08
CA GLU A 160 -29.84 -59.77 9.07
C GLU A 160 -31.36 -60.01 9.18
N LEU A 161 -32.14 -58.94 9.37
CA LEU A 161 -33.59 -59.00 9.49
C LEU A 161 -34.25 -59.62 8.24
N GLN A 162 -33.71 -59.33 7.06
CA GLN A 162 -34.18 -59.91 5.82
C GLN A 162 -33.83 -61.38 5.67
N THR A 163 -32.64 -61.77 6.11
CA THR A 163 -32.20 -63.16 6.10
C THR A 163 -33.13 -64.01 6.98
N ASP A 164 -33.46 -63.50 8.17
CA ASP A 164 -34.44 -64.12 9.08
C ASP A 164 -35.82 -64.25 8.42
N LEU A 165 -36.32 -63.21 7.77
CA LEU A 165 -37.60 -63.25 7.05
C LEU A 165 -37.59 -64.27 5.90
N ARG A 166 -36.51 -64.33 5.10
CA ARG A 166 -36.36 -65.27 3.97
C ARG A 166 -36.26 -66.72 4.40
N SER A 167 -35.70 -66.99 5.57
CA SER A 167 -35.59 -68.36 6.10
C SER A 167 -36.97 -69.02 6.34
N ASN A 168 -38.05 -68.23 6.42
CA ASN A 168 -39.42 -68.72 6.57
C ASN A 168 -40.03 -69.08 5.20
N GLN A 169 -39.94 -70.37 4.83
CA GLN A 169 -40.50 -70.91 3.57
C GLN A 169 -42.03 -71.11 3.58
N ASN A 170 -42.70 -70.79 4.69
CA ASN A 170 -44.15 -70.83 4.79
C ASN A 170 -44.73 -69.40 4.70
N LYS A 171 -45.62 -69.19 3.73
CA LYS A 171 -46.24 -67.88 3.45
C LYS A 171 -47.00 -67.28 4.65
N GLU A 172 -47.77 -68.09 5.39
CA GLU A 172 -48.55 -67.58 6.53
C GLU A 172 -47.66 -67.21 7.71
N LEU A 173 -46.66 -68.05 8.01
CA LEU A 173 -45.66 -67.76 9.03
C LEU A 173 -44.84 -66.52 8.65
N PHE A 174 -44.43 -66.39 7.40
CA PHE A 174 -43.76 -65.19 6.90
C PHE A 174 -44.58 -63.93 7.17
N HIS A 175 -45.88 -63.93 6.86
CA HIS A 175 -46.72 -62.74 7.08
C HIS A 175 -46.84 -62.37 8.57
N LEU A 176 -46.90 -63.36 9.47
CA LEU A 176 -46.89 -63.13 10.92
C LEU A 176 -45.55 -62.56 11.39
N TYR A 177 -44.42 -63.13 10.96
CA TYR A 177 -43.09 -62.64 11.30
C TYR A 177 -42.82 -61.25 10.72
N PHE A 178 -43.21 -61.01 9.47
CA PHE A 178 -43.13 -59.70 8.82
C PHE A 178 -43.92 -58.64 9.61
N LYS A 179 -45.18 -58.93 9.96
CA LYS A 179 -46.01 -57.99 10.74
C LYS A 179 -45.42 -57.71 12.12
N LYS A 180 -44.78 -58.70 12.76
CA LYS A 180 -44.10 -58.53 14.05
C LYS A 180 -42.85 -57.64 13.93
N ASN A 181 -42.10 -57.79 12.85
CA ASN A 181 -40.85 -57.05 12.62
C ASN A 181 -41.06 -55.70 11.90
N LEU A 182 -42.27 -55.43 11.41
CA LEU A 182 -42.61 -54.21 10.66
C LEU A 182 -42.19 -52.91 11.38
N PRO A 183 -42.42 -52.74 12.70
CA PRO A 183 -41.98 -51.51 13.39
C PRO A 183 -40.46 -51.32 13.37
N GLN A 184 -39.69 -52.42 13.41
CA GLN A 184 -38.23 -52.38 13.34
C GLN A 184 -37.75 -52.04 11.93
N ILE A 185 -38.39 -52.60 10.89
CA ILE A 185 -38.12 -52.27 9.49
C ILE A 185 -38.36 -50.78 9.24
N GLU A 186 -39.50 -50.26 9.70
CA GLU A 186 -39.87 -48.85 9.60
C GLU A 186 -38.85 -47.94 10.29
N ALA A 187 -38.42 -48.30 11.50
CA ALA A 187 -37.41 -47.53 12.23
C ALA A 187 -36.06 -47.49 11.48
N LEU A 188 -35.58 -48.63 10.99
CA LEU A 188 -34.33 -48.70 10.21
C LEU A 188 -34.41 -47.89 8.91
N TYR A 189 -35.55 -47.93 8.22
CA TYR A 189 -35.77 -47.17 7.00
C TYR A 189 -35.81 -45.65 7.26
N LEU A 190 -36.43 -45.21 8.36
CA LEU A 190 -36.44 -43.80 8.75
C LEU A 190 -35.03 -43.29 9.07
N GLU A 191 -34.23 -44.07 9.79
CA GLU A 191 -32.83 -43.73 10.08
C GLU A 191 -31.99 -43.66 8.79
N TYR A 192 -32.16 -44.65 7.90
CA TYR A 192 -31.54 -44.65 6.57
C TYR A 192 -31.90 -43.36 5.79
N TYR A 193 -33.19 -43.02 5.71
CA TYR A 193 -33.66 -41.88 4.97
C TYR A 193 -33.08 -40.55 5.49
N LYS A 194 -32.95 -40.44 6.82
CA LYS A 194 -32.29 -39.29 7.45
C LYS A 194 -30.83 -39.13 6.98
N PHE A 195 -30.07 -40.22 6.98
CA PHE A 195 -28.68 -40.17 6.51
C PHE A 195 -28.56 -39.91 5.01
N SER A 196 -29.51 -40.40 4.21
CA SER A 196 -29.57 -40.13 2.76
C SER A 196 -29.76 -38.65 2.48
N ILE A 197 -30.69 -37.99 3.17
CA ILE A 197 -30.89 -36.53 3.06
C ILE A 197 -29.60 -35.79 3.45
N GLU A 198 -28.95 -36.22 4.52
CA GLU A 198 -27.74 -35.55 5.00
C GLU A 198 -26.58 -35.66 4.01
N ILE A 199 -26.38 -36.83 3.38
CA ILE A 199 -25.39 -36.98 2.29
C ILE A 199 -25.73 -36.08 1.11
N HIS A 200 -27.00 -36.00 0.73
CA HIS A 200 -27.46 -35.13 -0.35
C HIS A 200 -27.16 -33.65 -0.06
N GLU A 201 -27.44 -33.19 1.17
CA GLU A 201 -27.12 -31.83 1.61
C GLU A 201 -25.61 -31.56 1.61
N ILE A 202 -24.79 -32.52 2.05
CA ILE A 202 -23.33 -32.40 2.02
C ILE A 202 -22.85 -32.30 0.57
N SER A 203 -23.36 -33.14 -0.33
CA SER A 203 -23.05 -33.11 -1.76
C SER A 203 -23.29 -31.72 -2.36
N ASN A 204 -24.46 -31.14 -2.10
CA ASN A 204 -24.82 -29.80 -2.57
C ASN A 204 -23.89 -28.71 -2.00
N LYS A 205 -23.55 -28.77 -0.71
CA LYS A 205 -22.60 -27.82 -0.10
C LYS A 205 -21.21 -27.92 -0.72
N LEU A 206 -20.73 -29.14 -0.97
CA LEU A 206 -19.44 -29.38 -1.60
C LEU A 206 -19.39 -28.84 -3.04
N ILE A 207 -20.49 -28.96 -3.80
CA ILE A 207 -20.61 -28.34 -5.13
C ILE A 207 -20.45 -26.83 -5.02
N VAL A 208 -21.20 -26.17 -4.13
CA VAL A 208 -21.11 -24.72 -3.95
C VAL A 208 -19.70 -24.28 -3.55
N PHE A 209 -19.06 -24.99 -2.63
CA PHE A 209 -17.68 -24.67 -2.25
C PHE A 209 -16.68 -24.91 -3.37
N SER A 210 -16.89 -25.90 -4.24
CA SER A 210 -16.02 -26.14 -5.38
C SER A 210 -15.93 -24.94 -6.34
N GLU A 211 -16.95 -24.09 -6.39
CA GLU A 211 -16.96 -22.86 -7.20
C GLU A 211 -16.11 -21.75 -6.59
N LEU A 212 -15.81 -21.82 -5.28
CA LEU A 212 -15.01 -20.85 -4.55
C LEU A 212 -13.51 -21.13 -4.59
N PHE A 213 -13.11 -22.33 -5.01
CA PHE A 213 -11.71 -22.75 -5.04
C PHE A 213 -11.09 -22.61 -6.42
N ASP A 214 -9.76 -22.61 -6.45
CA ASP A 214 -8.98 -22.76 -7.66
C ASP A 214 -9.20 -24.13 -8.32
N THR A 215 -8.81 -24.22 -9.60
CA THR A 215 -9.06 -25.39 -10.44
C THR A 215 -8.49 -26.69 -9.88
N GLY A 216 -7.49 -26.63 -8.99
CA GLY A 216 -6.90 -27.76 -8.28
C GLY A 216 -7.88 -28.42 -7.31
N LEU A 217 -8.19 -27.74 -6.21
CA LEU A 217 -9.09 -28.28 -5.18
C LEU A 217 -10.52 -28.47 -5.69
N SER A 218 -11.00 -27.53 -6.53
CA SER A 218 -12.32 -27.61 -7.16
C SER A 218 -12.50 -28.94 -7.92
N LYS A 219 -11.51 -29.35 -8.73
CA LYS A 219 -11.56 -30.60 -9.48
C LYS A 219 -11.63 -31.83 -8.57
N HIS A 220 -10.88 -31.83 -7.47
CA HIS A 220 -10.89 -32.95 -6.52
C HIS A 220 -12.23 -33.07 -5.78
N ILE A 221 -12.83 -31.94 -5.40
CA ILE A 221 -14.16 -31.93 -4.79
C ILE A 221 -15.22 -32.40 -5.79
N LEU A 222 -15.19 -31.90 -7.02
CA LEU A 222 -16.14 -32.30 -8.07
C LEU A 222 -16.00 -33.78 -8.44
N ASP A 223 -14.79 -34.34 -8.49
CA ASP A 223 -14.59 -35.78 -8.69
C ASP A 223 -15.11 -36.61 -7.51
N PHE A 224 -14.99 -36.09 -6.29
CA PHE A 224 -15.57 -36.75 -5.12
C PHE A 224 -17.09 -36.74 -5.14
N VAL A 225 -17.72 -35.67 -5.64
CA VAL A 225 -19.18 -35.59 -5.75
C VAL A 225 -19.71 -36.39 -6.94
N ARG A 226 -19.20 -36.13 -8.15
CA ARG A 226 -19.76 -36.57 -9.44
C ARG A 226 -18.93 -37.63 -10.16
N GLY A 227 -17.70 -37.88 -9.71
CA GLY A 227 -16.81 -38.83 -10.34
C GLY A 227 -17.25 -40.28 -10.13
N GLU A 228 -16.49 -41.20 -10.71
CA GLU A 228 -16.74 -42.63 -10.54
C GLU A 228 -16.66 -43.00 -9.06
N PHE A 229 -17.66 -43.73 -8.54
CA PHE A 229 -17.82 -44.00 -7.10
C PHE A 229 -17.81 -42.72 -6.23
N GLY A 230 -18.32 -41.60 -6.75
CA GLY A 230 -18.55 -40.36 -6.01
C GLY A 230 -19.83 -40.36 -5.17
N LEU A 231 -20.11 -39.26 -4.47
CA LEU A 231 -21.27 -39.14 -3.57
C LEU A 231 -22.61 -39.34 -4.30
N GLU A 232 -22.78 -38.80 -5.51
CA GLU A 232 -24.03 -38.98 -6.28
C GLU A 232 -24.24 -40.45 -6.67
N PHE A 233 -23.16 -41.14 -7.05
CA PHE A 233 -23.20 -42.58 -7.30
C PHE A 233 -23.53 -43.35 -6.02
N TYR A 234 -22.88 -43.01 -4.91
CA TYR A 234 -23.09 -43.66 -3.62
C TYR A 234 -24.53 -43.48 -3.12
N GLU A 235 -25.09 -42.27 -3.22
CA GLU A 235 -26.48 -41.99 -2.89
C GLU A 235 -27.43 -42.82 -3.75
N THR A 236 -27.22 -42.85 -5.07
CA THR A 236 -28.06 -43.63 -6.00
C THR A 236 -28.03 -45.11 -5.68
N ASN A 237 -26.85 -45.69 -5.47
CA ASN A 237 -26.72 -47.11 -5.14
C ASN A 237 -27.34 -47.43 -3.77
N LEU A 238 -27.11 -46.60 -2.75
CA LEU A 238 -27.73 -46.78 -1.44
C LEU A 238 -29.26 -46.77 -1.54
N VAL A 239 -29.82 -45.86 -2.34
CA VAL A 239 -31.27 -45.80 -2.57
C VAL A 239 -31.75 -47.07 -3.26
N GLU A 240 -31.09 -47.56 -4.30
CA GLU A 240 -31.47 -48.81 -4.95
C GLU A 240 -31.44 -50.00 -3.97
N ILE A 241 -30.36 -50.11 -3.19
CA ILE A 241 -30.20 -51.13 -2.15
C ILE A 241 -31.37 -51.09 -1.17
N TRP A 242 -31.70 -49.92 -0.63
CA TRP A 242 -32.71 -49.79 0.41
C TRP A 242 -34.15 -49.74 -0.13
N TRP A 243 -34.34 -49.35 -1.39
CA TRP A 243 -35.64 -49.35 -2.08
C TRP A 243 -36.16 -50.77 -2.29
N GLU A 244 -35.29 -51.68 -2.72
CA GLU A 244 -35.61 -53.11 -2.82
C GLU A 244 -35.94 -53.72 -1.46
N ASN A 245 -35.48 -53.10 -0.38
CA ASN A 245 -35.63 -53.56 1.00
C ASN A 245 -36.81 -52.89 1.74
N ASN A 246 -37.55 -52.00 1.08
CA ASN A 246 -38.66 -51.25 1.68
C ASN A 246 -39.85 -52.14 2.10
N ILE A 247 -40.72 -51.58 2.96
CA ILE A 247 -41.92 -52.10 3.60
C ILE A 247 -42.94 -52.76 2.63
N GLN A 248 -42.82 -52.55 1.32
CA GLN A 248 -43.85 -52.87 0.34
C GLN A 248 -43.74 -54.27 -0.31
N ASN A 249 -42.83 -55.13 0.14
CA ASN A 249 -42.60 -56.41 -0.54
C ASN A 249 -43.50 -57.56 -0.05
N SER A 250 -44.27 -58.12 -1.00
CA SER A 250 -45.01 -59.36 -0.81
C SER A 250 -44.08 -60.56 -0.61
N TYR A 251 -44.55 -61.63 0.07
CA TYR A 251 -43.84 -62.90 0.26
C TYR A 251 -43.10 -63.39 -1.00
N LYS A 252 -43.77 -63.31 -2.16
CA LYS A 252 -43.24 -63.73 -3.46
C LYS A 252 -41.95 -63.01 -3.84
N LYS A 253 -41.89 -61.68 -3.63
CA LYS A 253 -40.70 -60.88 -3.92
C LYS A 253 -39.54 -61.23 -2.98
N TYR A 254 -39.81 -61.45 -1.69
CA TYR A 254 -38.79 -61.85 -0.73
C TYR A 254 -38.21 -63.23 -1.03
N SER A 255 -39.03 -64.19 -1.49
CA SER A 255 -38.58 -65.54 -1.84
C SER A 255 -37.83 -65.63 -3.17
N GLU A 256 -38.12 -64.73 -4.13
CA GLU A 256 -37.48 -64.71 -5.45
C GLU A 256 -36.18 -63.88 -5.46
N HIS A 257 -35.95 -63.05 -4.44
CA HIS A 257 -34.78 -62.18 -4.37
C HIS A 257 -33.53 -62.95 -3.94
N LYS A 258 -32.68 -63.28 -4.91
CA LYS A 258 -31.32 -63.82 -4.66
C LYS A 258 -30.37 -62.68 -4.31
N SER A 259 -30.05 -62.49 -3.04
CA SER A 259 -28.95 -61.60 -2.64
C SER A 259 -27.58 -62.26 -2.87
N GLU A 260 -27.34 -62.84 -4.05
CA GLU A 260 -26.06 -63.49 -4.35
C GLU A 260 -24.92 -62.49 -4.61
N ASN A 261 -25.16 -61.17 -4.61
CA ASN A 261 -24.12 -60.18 -4.99
C ASN A 261 -24.20 -58.81 -4.27
N PHE A 262 -24.71 -58.72 -3.05
CA PHE A 262 -24.78 -57.40 -2.38
C PHE A 262 -23.48 -57.04 -1.65
N ASP A 263 -22.49 -56.62 -2.43
CA ASP A 263 -21.22 -56.11 -1.90
C ASP A 263 -21.33 -54.62 -1.59
N ASN A 264 -22.21 -54.24 -0.64
CA ASN A 264 -22.32 -52.87 -0.11
C ASN A 264 -20.98 -52.37 0.47
N ILE A 265 -20.06 -53.30 0.72
CA ILE A 265 -18.67 -53.04 1.09
C ILE A 265 -17.97 -52.22 0.01
N VAL A 266 -18.22 -52.48 -1.29
CA VAL A 266 -17.47 -51.86 -2.37
C VAL A 266 -17.75 -50.35 -2.50
N PRO A 267 -19.00 -49.86 -2.63
CA PRO A 267 -19.27 -48.42 -2.69
C PRO A 267 -18.86 -47.67 -1.41
N THR A 268 -19.13 -48.26 -0.25
CA THR A 268 -18.78 -47.71 1.06
C THR A 268 -17.27 -47.55 1.23
N LEU A 269 -16.50 -48.58 0.85
CA LEU A 269 -15.03 -48.57 0.91
C LEU A 269 -14.43 -47.59 -0.09
N LYS A 270 -15.02 -47.45 -1.29
CA LYS A 270 -14.59 -46.47 -2.29
C LYS A 270 -14.80 -45.02 -1.83
N ILE A 271 -15.95 -44.71 -1.25
CA ILE A 271 -16.19 -43.38 -0.65
C ILE A 271 -15.20 -43.12 0.48
N TYR A 272 -14.94 -44.12 1.32
CA TYR A 272 -13.97 -43.99 2.39
C TYR A 272 -12.55 -43.69 1.88
N GLU A 273 -12.09 -44.42 0.87
CA GLU A 273 -10.79 -44.17 0.21
C GLU A 273 -10.71 -42.75 -0.37
N LYS A 274 -11.78 -42.27 -1.01
CA LYS A 274 -11.84 -40.90 -1.54
C LYS A 274 -11.79 -39.84 -0.44
N VAL A 275 -12.54 -40.04 0.66
CA VAL A 275 -12.50 -39.14 1.82
C VAL A 275 -11.09 -39.10 2.42
N LEU A 276 -10.45 -40.25 2.63
CA LEU A 276 -9.07 -40.31 3.15
C LEU A 276 -8.08 -39.60 2.22
N ASN A 277 -8.20 -39.78 0.90
CA ASN A 277 -7.33 -39.10 -0.05
C ASN A 277 -7.49 -37.57 0.03
N LEU A 278 -8.72 -37.07 0.14
CA LEU A 278 -8.97 -35.64 0.29
C LEU A 278 -8.44 -35.10 1.62
N ASP A 279 -8.81 -35.70 2.74
CA ASP A 279 -8.47 -35.26 4.11
C ASP A 279 -6.96 -35.37 4.40
N GLN A 280 -6.29 -36.42 3.94
CA GLN A 280 -4.89 -36.68 4.31
C GLN A 280 -3.87 -36.18 3.29
N ARG A 281 -4.26 -35.94 2.03
CA ARG A 281 -3.32 -35.54 0.97
C ARG A 281 -3.68 -34.23 0.32
N VAL A 282 -4.88 -34.13 -0.26
CA VAL A 282 -5.25 -32.96 -1.09
C VAL A 282 -5.40 -31.71 -0.23
N ILE A 283 -6.23 -31.77 0.82
CA ILE A 283 -6.47 -30.62 1.71
C ILE A 283 -5.19 -30.15 2.41
N PRO A 284 -4.39 -31.02 3.05
CA PRO A 284 -3.15 -30.59 3.69
C PRO A 284 -2.14 -29.96 2.71
N PHE A 285 -2.08 -30.47 1.48
CA PHE A 285 -1.25 -29.90 0.42
C PHE A 285 -1.72 -28.48 0.06
N GLU A 286 -3.02 -28.27 -0.13
CA GLU A 286 -3.56 -26.95 -0.47
C GLU A 286 -3.39 -25.94 0.66
N ILE A 287 -3.65 -26.34 1.91
CA ILE A 287 -3.41 -25.50 3.10
C ILE A 287 -1.94 -25.05 3.14
N LYS A 288 -1.00 -25.98 2.90
CA LYS A 288 0.43 -25.68 2.89
C LYS A 288 0.80 -24.71 1.77
N ASN A 289 0.22 -24.86 0.58
CA ASN A 289 0.46 -23.97 -0.56
C ASN A 289 -0.01 -22.55 -0.25
N LYS A 290 -1.25 -22.39 0.22
CA LYS A 290 -1.82 -21.07 0.54
C LYS A 290 -1.10 -20.37 1.70
N HIS A 291 -0.66 -21.12 2.72
CA HIS A 291 0.22 -20.56 3.75
C HIS A 291 1.59 -20.13 3.22
N SER A 292 2.14 -20.84 2.23
CA SER A 292 3.41 -20.46 1.60
C SER A 292 3.24 -19.19 0.75
N GLU A 293 2.14 -19.08 0.00
CA GLU A 293 1.75 -17.88 -0.73
C GLU A 293 1.66 -16.66 0.21
N LEU A 294 0.99 -16.81 1.36
CA LEU A 294 0.91 -15.76 2.38
C LEU A 294 2.28 -15.32 2.91
N LYS A 295 3.19 -16.29 3.16
CA LYS A 295 4.56 -16.00 3.63
C LYS A 295 5.39 -15.26 2.58
N GLU A 296 5.29 -15.66 1.31
CA GLU A 296 5.98 -14.98 0.21
C GLU A 296 5.47 -13.55 0.02
N LEU A 297 4.17 -13.33 0.13
CA LEU A 297 3.56 -12.00 0.09
C LEU A 297 4.02 -11.12 1.24
N THR A 298 4.22 -11.69 2.42
CA THR A 298 4.76 -10.98 3.58
C THR A 298 6.22 -10.58 3.35
N TYR A 299 7.04 -11.49 2.80
CA TYR A 299 8.46 -11.23 2.52
C TYR A 299 8.65 -10.14 1.45
N LYS A 300 7.86 -10.18 0.36
CA LYS A 300 7.92 -9.20 -0.74
C LYS A 300 7.45 -7.79 -0.37
N ASN A 301 6.72 -7.63 0.74
CA ASN A 301 6.32 -6.31 1.25
C ASN A 301 7.31 -5.72 2.26
N ILE A 302 8.26 -6.53 2.79
CA ILE A 302 9.27 -6.09 3.75
C ILE A 302 10.59 -5.69 3.05
N THR A 303 10.88 -6.25 1.87
CA THR A 303 12.03 -5.91 1.01
C THR A 303 11.66 -4.94 -0.10
#